data_AF-A0A934AI28-F1
#
_entry.id   AF-A0A934AI28-F1
#
_cell.length_a   1.000
_cell.length_b   1.000
_cell.length_c   1.000
_cell.angle_alpha   90.00
_cell.angle_beta   90.00
_cell.angle_gamma   90.00
#
_symmetry.space_group_name_H-M   'P 1'
#
loop_
_entity.id
_entity.type
_entity.pdbx_description
1 polymer ?
#
loop_
_entity_poly.entity_id
_entity_poly.type
_entity_poly.pdbx_seq_one_letter_code
_entity_poly.pdbx_strand_id
1 'polypeptide(L)'
;MTILALAALLAWPVCAAGVNDSSDAAELAKKTSDLKAAVDNIFVPDESVHRLSDRLFDNVPNAAIVVETGFRGWDIEPEPEKEEKSPASIERMMNSADKRFTFYNPSVPEADLRDAYSAAHILNNQGKMGFDPSMPQNQMGAYKYTPGSRQWGTVKVNEWISSIAAALGDVFAFSTLIHESGHADSDQKGELSPDAVILGEIVAFHVEYSWLSLIDPRGERLAYLYAKALDEASRHPSALNDMALKYAGHLYEIWGTHGDFDKLEALVKKRGYTERPASSPNQAAPVRN
;
A
#
# COMPACT_ATOMS: atom_id res chain seq x y z
N MET A 1 8.85 12.88 -15.37
CA MET A 1 7.94 11.73 -15.52
C MET A 1 7.14 11.58 -14.24
N THR A 2 6.21 12.51 -14.01
CA THR A 2 5.28 12.51 -12.87
C THR A 2 4.13 13.39 -13.32
N ILE A 3 2.98 12.78 -13.65
CA ILE A 3 1.61 13.32 -13.88
C ILE A 3 0.94 12.27 -14.79
N LEU A 4 0.61 11.11 -14.23
CA LEU A 4 -0.27 10.13 -14.88
C LEU A 4 -1.46 9.75 -13.98
N ALA A 5 -1.44 10.18 -12.71
CA ALA A 5 -2.49 9.88 -11.74
C ALA A 5 -3.71 10.83 -11.81
N LEU A 6 -3.61 12.02 -12.44
CA LEU A 6 -4.73 12.98 -12.46
C LEU A 6 -5.74 12.76 -13.60
N ALA A 7 -5.35 12.08 -14.69
CA ALA A 7 -6.17 11.98 -15.90
C ALA A 7 -7.38 11.04 -15.75
N ALA A 8 -7.35 10.11 -14.78
CA ALA A 8 -8.40 9.11 -14.58
C ALA A 8 -9.67 9.66 -13.90
N LEU A 9 -9.63 10.85 -13.30
CA LEU A 9 -10.75 11.45 -12.57
C LEU A 9 -11.77 12.21 -13.45
N LEU A 10 -11.50 12.41 -14.75
CA LEU A 10 -12.31 13.28 -15.63
C LEU A 10 -13.37 12.55 -16.48
N ALA A 11 -13.72 11.31 -16.16
CA ALA A 11 -14.64 10.48 -16.96
C ALA A 11 -16.04 10.28 -16.36
N TRP A 12 -16.46 11.10 -15.39
CA TRP A 12 -17.80 10.99 -14.77
C TRP A 12 -18.74 12.12 -15.19
N PRO A 13 -20.05 11.84 -15.35
CA PRO A 13 -21.04 12.88 -15.57
C PRO A 13 -21.15 13.73 -14.30
N VAL A 14 -20.81 15.02 -14.41
CA VAL A 14 -21.05 16.00 -13.35
C VAL A 14 -22.57 16.16 -13.21
N CYS A 15 -23.16 15.57 -12.17
CA CYS A 15 -24.50 15.93 -11.75
C CYS A 15 -24.43 17.32 -11.10
N ALA A 16 -24.73 18.34 -11.90
CA ALA A 16 -24.74 19.73 -11.46
C ALA A 16 -25.87 19.96 -10.43
N ALA A 17 -25.54 19.90 -9.15
CA ALA A 17 -26.36 20.53 -8.11
C ALA A 17 -26.06 22.04 -8.11
N GLY A 18 -26.94 22.82 -8.75
CA GLY A 18 -27.10 24.24 -8.46
C GLY A 18 -26.16 25.22 -9.18
N VAL A 19 -26.01 25.11 -10.51
CA VAL A 19 -25.52 26.22 -11.34
C VAL A 19 -26.62 26.59 -12.32
N ASN A 20 -27.16 27.80 -12.16
CA ASN A 20 -28.36 28.27 -12.83
C ASN A 20 -28.06 29.00 -14.15
N ASP A 21 -27.02 28.59 -14.89
CA ASP A 21 -26.77 29.12 -16.23
C ASP A 21 -26.16 28.07 -17.17
N SER A 22 -26.85 27.77 -18.26
CA SER A 22 -26.46 26.74 -19.24
C SER A 22 -25.19 27.08 -20.02
N SER A 23 -24.79 28.35 -20.03
CA SER A 23 -23.54 28.84 -20.64
C SER A 23 -22.31 28.36 -19.89
N ASP A 24 -22.37 28.34 -18.56
CA ASP A 24 -21.20 28.09 -17.70
C ASP A 24 -20.81 26.61 -17.72
N ALA A 25 -21.82 25.73 -17.76
CA ALA A 25 -21.61 24.30 -17.90
C ALA A 25 -20.98 23.92 -19.25
N ALA A 26 -21.40 24.58 -20.34
CA ALA A 26 -20.82 24.34 -21.66
C ALA A 26 -19.38 24.86 -21.76
N GLU A 27 -19.08 26.00 -21.14
CA GLU A 27 -17.73 26.55 -21.07
C GLU A 27 -16.79 25.64 -20.25
N LEU A 28 -17.24 25.17 -19.09
CA LEU A 28 -16.49 24.22 -18.26
C LEU A 28 -16.24 22.90 -18.98
N ALA A 29 -17.25 22.32 -19.64
CA ALA A 29 -17.11 21.10 -20.42
C ALA A 29 -16.05 21.25 -21.53
N LYS A 30 -16.06 22.40 -22.21
CA LYS A 30 -15.06 22.71 -23.23
C LYS A 30 -13.65 22.81 -22.65
N LYS A 31 -13.45 23.56 -21.57
CA LYS A 31 -12.14 23.70 -20.90
C LYS A 31 -11.59 22.36 -20.42
N THR A 32 -12.45 21.51 -19.85
CA THR A 32 -12.08 20.15 -19.43
C THR A 32 -11.67 19.28 -20.61
N SER A 33 -12.40 19.35 -21.72
CA SER A 33 -12.05 18.63 -22.96
C SER A 33 -10.71 19.09 -23.52
N ASP A 34 -10.45 20.40 -23.52
CA ASP A 34 -9.19 20.99 -24.01
C ASP A 34 -8.00 20.54 -23.14
N LEU A 35 -8.16 20.51 -21.82
CA LEU A 35 -7.14 20.01 -20.90
C LEU A 35 -6.88 18.51 -21.10
N LYS A 36 -7.94 17.70 -21.22
CA LYS A 36 -7.82 16.25 -21.47
C LYS A 36 -7.04 15.99 -22.76
N ALA A 37 -7.40 16.65 -23.86
CA ALA A 37 -6.71 16.50 -25.14
C ALA A 37 -5.23 16.92 -25.08
N ALA A 38 -4.88 17.91 -24.25
CA ALA A 38 -3.51 18.32 -24.03
C ALA A 38 -2.70 17.29 -23.21
N VAL A 39 -3.30 16.71 -22.17
CA VAL A 39 -2.67 15.65 -21.35
C VAL A 39 -2.45 14.37 -22.16
N ASP A 40 -3.40 14.02 -23.04
CA ASP A 40 -3.31 12.82 -23.87
C ASP A 40 -2.30 12.96 -25.05
N ASN A 41 -1.78 14.18 -25.30
CA ASN A 41 -0.84 14.45 -26.38
C ASN A 41 0.59 14.70 -25.87
N ILE A 42 1.45 13.69 -26.03
CA ILE A 42 2.87 13.71 -25.61
C ILE A 42 3.72 14.83 -26.23
N PHE A 43 3.25 15.48 -27.29
CA PHE A 43 3.96 16.59 -27.96
C PHE A 43 3.56 17.96 -27.41
N VAL A 44 2.56 18.03 -26.53
CA VAL A 44 2.18 19.28 -25.86
C VAL A 44 3.15 19.51 -24.70
N PRO A 45 3.81 20.68 -24.62
CA PRO A 45 4.70 20.98 -23.51
C PRO A 45 3.96 21.06 -22.17
N ASP A 46 4.59 20.59 -21.08
CA ASP A 46 4.03 20.62 -19.72
C ASP A 46 3.51 22.00 -19.30
N GLU A 47 4.21 23.08 -19.68
CA GLU A 47 3.77 24.46 -19.41
C GLU A 47 2.39 24.78 -20.00
N SER A 48 2.08 24.20 -21.17
CA SER A 48 0.78 24.37 -21.83
C SER A 48 -0.31 23.59 -21.12
N VAL A 49 0.00 22.41 -20.57
CA VAL A 49 -0.90 21.63 -19.72
C VAL A 49 -1.21 22.39 -18.43
N HIS A 50 -0.18 22.93 -17.76
CA HIS A 50 -0.36 23.76 -16.57
C HIS A 50 -1.23 24.99 -16.83
N ARG A 51 -0.98 25.73 -17.91
CA ARG A 51 -1.80 26.90 -18.27
C ARG A 51 -3.25 26.56 -18.62
N LEU A 52 -3.52 25.36 -19.10
CA LEU A 52 -4.89 24.88 -19.34
C LEU A 52 -5.57 24.47 -18.03
N SER A 53 -4.82 23.84 -17.12
CA SER A 53 -5.27 23.56 -15.75
C SER A 53 -5.63 24.85 -15.03
N ASP A 54 -4.73 25.84 -15.00
CA ASP A 54 -4.98 27.13 -14.34
C ASP A 54 -6.24 27.80 -14.90
N ARG A 55 -6.42 27.84 -16.22
CA ARG A 55 -7.63 28.40 -16.85
C ARG A 55 -8.93 27.65 -16.52
N LEU A 56 -8.86 26.35 -16.28
CA LEU A 56 -10.01 25.56 -15.85
C LEU A 56 -10.41 25.92 -14.41
N PHE A 57 -9.43 26.22 -13.55
CA PHE A 57 -9.65 26.45 -12.12
C PHE A 57 -9.71 27.94 -11.72
N ASP A 58 -9.21 28.88 -12.54
CA ASP A 58 -9.17 30.33 -12.28
C ASP A 58 -10.57 30.97 -12.16
N ASN A 59 -11.57 30.41 -12.84
CA ASN A 59 -12.95 30.91 -12.84
C ASN A 59 -13.89 30.10 -11.95
N VAL A 60 -13.39 29.09 -11.24
CA VAL A 60 -14.19 28.44 -10.21
C VAL A 60 -14.21 29.43 -9.05
N PRO A 61 -15.38 29.97 -8.64
CA PRO A 61 -15.44 30.79 -7.44
C PRO A 61 -14.78 30.01 -6.29
N ASN A 62 -14.36 30.65 -5.21
CA ASN A 62 -13.99 29.97 -3.95
C ASN A 62 -15.11 29.07 -3.35
N ALA A 63 -16.12 28.68 -4.12
CA ALA A 63 -16.82 27.44 -3.95
C ALA A 63 -15.79 26.32 -3.90
N ALA A 64 -15.64 25.72 -2.72
CA ALA A 64 -15.02 24.41 -2.58
C ALA A 64 -15.48 23.56 -3.76
N ILE A 65 -14.54 23.12 -4.60
CA ILE A 65 -14.84 22.07 -5.57
C ILE A 65 -15.18 20.87 -4.71
N VAL A 66 -16.48 20.72 -4.42
CA VAL A 66 -17.05 19.47 -3.96
C VAL A 66 -16.99 18.60 -5.20
N VAL A 67 -15.81 18.03 -5.44
CA VAL A 67 -15.76 16.79 -6.18
C VAL A 67 -16.66 15.89 -5.34
N GLU A 68 -17.82 15.50 -5.87
CA GLU A 68 -18.45 14.27 -5.40
C GLU A 68 -17.48 13.14 -5.75
N THR A 69 -16.36 13.07 -5.03
CA THR A 69 -15.62 11.83 -4.88
C THR A 69 -16.68 10.89 -4.38
N GLY A 70 -17.05 9.91 -5.20
CA GLY A 70 -17.92 8.84 -4.78
C GLY A 70 -17.25 8.14 -3.60
N PHE A 71 -17.45 8.67 -2.40
CA PHE A 71 -16.96 8.13 -1.14
C PHE A 71 -17.59 6.76 -0.84
N ARG A 72 -18.39 6.19 -1.76
CA ARG A 72 -18.74 4.76 -1.77
C ARG A 72 -17.51 3.85 -1.70
N GLY A 73 -16.33 4.29 -2.15
CA GLY A 73 -15.05 3.57 -1.92
C GLY A 73 -14.39 3.86 -0.57
N TRP A 74 -14.81 4.94 0.08
CA TRP A 74 -14.48 5.35 1.45
C TRP A 74 -15.58 4.93 2.43
N ASP A 75 -16.47 4.00 2.04
CA ASP A 75 -17.56 3.55 2.89
C ASP A 75 -16.94 3.12 4.22
N ILE A 76 -17.34 3.93 5.20
CA ILE A 76 -16.71 4.21 6.48
C ILE A 76 -16.01 2.96 6.98
N GLU A 77 -14.67 3.00 7.00
CA GLU A 77 -13.95 2.13 7.91
C GLU A 77 -14.67 2.22 9.25
N PRO A 78 -15.06 1.11 9.89
CA PRO A 78 -15.45 1.23 11.28
C PRO A 78 -14.27 1.95 11.92
N GLU A 79 -14.49 3.22 12.34
CA GLU A 79 -13.41 3.98 12.94
C GLU A 79 -12.87 3.07 14.03
N PRO A 80 -11.55 2.84 14.08
CA PRO A 80 -10.99 2.16 15.21
C PRO A 80 -11.57 2.83 16.46
N GLU A 81 -12.12 2.04 17.39
CA GLU A 81 -12.84 2.56 18.55
C GLU A 81 -11.97 3.63 19.21
N LYS A 82 -12.54 4.74 19.72
CA LYS A 82 -11.75 5.92 20.14
C LYS A 82 -10.68 5.64 21.21
N GLU A 83 -10.71 4.48 21.87
CA GLU A 83 -9.68 3.97 22.79
C GLU A 83 -8.44 3.35 22.06
N GLU A 84 -8.49 3.18 20.73
CA GLU A 84 -7.53 2.46 19.88
C GLU A 84 -6.39 3.33 19.28
N LYS A 85 -6.17 4.56 19.78
CA LYS A 85 -4.91 5.29 19.48
C LYS A 85 -3.67 4.71 20.17
N SER A 86 -3.86 3.66 20.96
CA SER A 86 -2.78 2.86 21.54
C SER A 86 -1.99 2.14 20.44
N PRO A 87 -0.69 1.86 20.64
CA PRO A 87 0.09 1.04 19.71
C PRO A 87 -0.63 -0.28 19.38
N ALA A 88 -0.65 -0.68 18.11
CA ALA A 88 -1.35 -1.89 17.67
C ALA A 88 -0.74 -3.18 18.23
N SER A 89 -1.59 -4.11 18.66
CA SER A 89 -1.17 -5.49 18.87
C SER A 89 -1.26 -6.28 17.55
N ILE A 90 -0.55 -7.42 17.46
CA ILE A 90 -0.71 -8.38 16.35
C ILE A 90 -2.18 -8.79 16.22
N GLU A 91 -2.82 -9.11 17.34
CA GLU A 91 -4.23 -9.51 17.38
C GLU A 91 -5.16 -8.42 16.82
N ARG A 92 -4.91 -7.13 17.13
CA ARG A 92 -5.70 -6.03 16.58
C ARG A 92 -5.55 -5.93 15.06
N MET A 93 -4.33 -6.07 14.54
CA MET A 93 -4.08 -6.09 13.10
C MET A 93 -4.75 -7.29 12.41
N MET A 94 -4.68 -8.48 13.01
CA MET A 94 -5.38 -9.68 12.52
C MET A 94 -6.90 -9.46 12.48
N ASN A 95 -7.50 -8.97 13.57
CA ASN A 95 -8.94 -8.71 13.65
C ASN A 95 -9.40 -7.68 12.60
N SER A 96 -8.59 -6.64 12.38
CA SER A 96 -8.82 -5.64 11.33
C SER A 96 -8.73 -6.27 9.93
N ALA A 97 -7.76 -7.17 9.71
CA ALA A 97 -7.63 -7.90 8.46
C ALA A 97 -8.82 -8.85 8.21
N ASP A 98 -9.29 -9.57 9.22
CA ASP A 98 -10.42 -10.51 9.14
C ASP A 98 -11.71 -9.83 8.69
N LYS A 99 -11.98 -8.64 9.23
CA LYS A 99 -13.12 -7.82 8.83
C LYS A 99 -13.06 -7.52 7.32
N ARG A 100 -11.88 -7.20 6.78
CA ARG A 100 -11.71 -6.87 5.35
C ARG A 100 -11.72 -8.09 4.46
N PHE A 101 -11.00 -9.13 4.83
CA PHE A 101 -10.96 -10.37 4.09
C PHE A 101 -12.38 -10.98 3.97
N THR A 102 -13.17 -10.93 5.05
CA THR A 102 -14.58 -11.36 5.04
C THR A 102 -15.46 -10.46 4.18
N PHE A 103 -15.34 -9.14 4.33
CA PHE A 103 -16.13 -8.16 3.58
C PHE A 103 -15.93 -8.29 2.07
N TYR A 104 -14.70 -8.54 1.63
CA TYR A 104 -14.33 -8.67 0.21
C TYR A 104 -14.25 -10.12 -0.29
N ASN A 105 -14.61 -11.13 0.53
CA ASN A 105 -14.45 -12.57 0.25
C ASN A 105 -14.92 -13.07 -1.14
N PRO A 106 -16.05 -12.63 -1.73
CA PRO A 106 -16.45 -13.07 -3.07
C PRO A 106 -15.52 -12.53 -4.20
N SER A 107 -14.64 -11.58 -3.89
CA SER A 107 -13.74 -10.91 -4.82
C SER A 107 -12.26 -11.13 -4.50
N VAL A 108 -11.90 -12.03 -3.56
CA VAL A 108 -10.48 -12.35 -3.25
C VAL A 108 -9.92 -13.17 -4.44
N PRO A 109 -9.13 -12.57 -5.35
CA PRO A 109 -8.94 -13.13 -6.69
C PRO A 109 -7.88 -14.23 -6.74
N GLU A 110 -6.97 -14.32 -5.76
CA GLU A 110 -5.74 -15.12 -5.90
C GLU A 110 -5.57 -16.14 -4.79
N ALA A 111 -5.19 -17.37 -5.18
CA ALA A 111 -4.93 -18.48 -4.25
C ALA A 111 -3.80 -18.14 -3.29
N ASP A 112 -2.74 -17.50 -3.79
CA ASP A 112 -1.54 -17.15 -3.01
C ASP A 112 -1.87 -16.21 -1.84
N LEU A 113 -2.77 -15.23 -2.04
CA LEU A 113 -3.24 -14.38 -0.94
C LEU A 113 -4.03 -15.17 0.11
N ARG A 114 -4.87 -16.12 -0.31
CA ARG A 114 -5.65 -16.96 0.62
C ARG A 114 -4.73 -17.85 1.45
N ASP A 115 -3.71 -18.41 0.82
CA ASP A 115 -2.74 -19.30 1.46
C ASP A 115 -1.87 -18.53 2.45
N ALA A 116 -1.30 -17.38 2.05
CA ALA A 116 -0.55 -16.51 2.95
C ALA A 116 -1.40 -15.99 4.12
N TYR A 117 -2.67 -15.68 3.88
CA TYR A 117 -3.60 -15.25 4.93
C TYR A 117 -3.92 -16.40 5.89
N SER A 118 -4.11 -17.62 5.39
CA SER A 118 -4.25 -18.81 6.22
C SER A 118 -2.99 -19.08 7.05
N ALA A 119 -1.81 -18.94 6.44
CA ALA A 119 -0.52 -19.04 7.12
C ALA A 119 -0.39 -18.03 8.27
N ALA A 120 -0.82 -16.78 8.05
CA ALA A 120 -0.82 -15.75 9.09
C ALA A 120 -1.61 -16.18 10.33
N HIS A 121 -2.82 -16.73 10.11
CA HIS A 121 -3.68 -17.26 11.17
C HIS A 121 -3.07 -18.47 11.88
N ILE A 122 -2.49 -19.41 11.15
CA ILE A 122 -1.81 -20.58 11.71
C ILE A 122 -0.66 -20.15 12.62
N LEU A 123 0.19 -19.24 12.15
CA LEU A 123 1.32 -18.71 12.89
C LEU A 123 0.88 -17.94 14.14
N ASN A 124 -0.15 -17.10 14.04
CA ASN A 124 -0.68 -16.35 15.17
C ASN A 124 -1.26 -17.29 16.24
N ASN A 125 -2.09 -18.26 15.84
CA ASN A 125 -2.69 -19.24 16.74
C ASN A 125 -1.65 -20.16 17.43
N GLN A 126 -0.49 -20.37 16.80
CA GLN A 126 0.64 -21.09 17.38
C GLN A 126 1.55 -20.21 18.26
N GLY A 127 1.25 -18.91 18.41
CA GLY A 127 2.12 -17.96 19.14
C GLY A 127 3.46 -17.70 18.45
N LYS A 128 3.53 -17.91 17.13
CA LYS A 128 4.75 -17.76 16.31
C LYS A 128 4.85 -16.39 15.63
N MET A 129 3.87 -15.51 15.84
CA MET A 129 3.90 -14.11 15.45
C MET A 129 4.15 -13.22 16.67
N GLY A 130 4.93 -12.14 16.51
CA GLY A 130 5.08 -11.15 17.56
C GLY A 130 6.01 -10.00 17.21
N PHE A 131 6.04 -8.99 18.06
CA PHE A 131 6.98 -7.89 17.94
C PHE A 131 8.40 -8.31 18.39
N ASP A 132 9.42 -7.73 17.76
CA ASP A 132 10.82 -7.87 18.12
C ASP A 132 11.45 -6.47 18.24
N PRO A 133 11.66 -5.95 19.47
CA PRO A 133 12.22 -4.62 19.68
C PRO A 133 13.71 -4.53 19.31
N SER A 134 14.38 -5.68 19.10
CA SER A 134 15.78 -5.72 18.67
C SER A 134 15.94 -5.59 17.16
N MET A 135 14.84 -5.58 16.40
CA MET A 135 14.88 -5.47 14.95
C MET A 135 15.39 -4.07 14.51
N PRO A 136 16.34 -4.00 13.56
CA PRO A 136 16.84 -2.73 13.04
C PRO A 136 15.71 -1.85 12.48
N GLN A 137 15.80 -0.52 12.64
CA GLN A 137 14.76 0.42 12.18
C GLN A 137 14.47 0.33 10.67
N ASN A 138 15.43 -0.08 9.87
CA ASN A 138 15.29 -0.28 8.43
C ASN A 138 14.62 -1.61 8.04
N GLN A 139 14.26 -2.44 9.01
CA GLN A 139 13.63 -3.73 8.79
C GLN A 139 12.29 -3.76 9.52
N MET A 140 11.19 -3.95 8.77
CA MET A 140 9.81 -3.92 9.29
C MET A 140 9.31 -5.28 9.72
N GLY A 141 9.81 -6.35 9.10
CA GLY A 141 9.45 -7.73 9.36
C GLY A 141 10.62 -8.68 9.10
N ALA A 142 10.47 -9.91 9.60
CA ALA A 142 11.21 -11.07 9.12
C ALA A 142 10.49 -12.36 9.47
N TYR A 143 10.45 -13.24 8.48
CA TYR A 143 10.26 -14.66 8.64
C TYR A 143 11.59 -15.35 9.00
N LYS A 144 11.62 -16.00 10.16
CA LYS A 144 12.75 -16.81 10.64
C LYS A 144 12.41 -18.29 10.51
N TYR A 145 13.08 -18.97 9.58
CA TYR A 145 12.99 -20.41 9.33
C TYR A 145 13.32 -21.24 10.59
N THR A 146 12.72 -22.42 10.71
CA THR A 146 13.11 -23.42 11.72
C THR A 146 14.19 -24.34 11.16
N PRO A 147 15.47 -24.28 11.60
CA PRO A 147 16.53 -25.08 11.00
C PRO A 147 16.28 -26.58 11.13
N GLY A 148 16.44 -27.33 10.03
CA GLY A 148 16.35 -28.79 10.02
C GLY A 148 14.93 -29.36 10.20
N SER A 149 13.90 -28.52 10.09
CA SER A 149 12.50 -28.91 10.26
C SER A 149 11.63 -28.24 9.20
N ARG A 150 10.62 -28.95 8.69
CA ARG A 150 9.54 -28.36 7.87
C ARG A 150 8.41 -27.79 8.73
N GLN A 151 8.64 -27.52 10.01
CA GLN A 151 7.65 -26.84 10.85
C GLN A 151 7.65 -25.35 10.57
N TRP A 152 6.46 -24.73 10.67
CA TRP A 152 6.29 -23.29 10.60
C TRP A 152 7.35 -22.55 11.40
N GLY A 153 8.08 -21.64 10.73
CA GLY A 153 9.00 -20.71 11.37
C GLY A 153 8.29 -19.66 12.22
N THR A 154 8.98 -18.57 12.52
CA THR A 154 8.40 -17.45 13.28
C THR A 154 8.39 -16.18 12.47
N VAL A 155 7.30 -15.42 12.54
CA VAL A 155 7.21 -14.07 11.98
C VAL A 155 7.46 -13.09 13.11
N LYS A 156 8.46 -12.22 12.92
CA LYS A 156 8.75 -11.12 13.82
C LYS A 156 8.56 -9.81 13.09
N VAL A 157 7.87 -8.87 13.70
CA VAL A 157 7.71 -7.52 13.15
C VAL A 157 8.38 -6.51 14.06
N ASN A 158 8.88 -5.44 13.47
CA ASN A 158 9.50 -4.37 14.22
C ASN A 158 8.47 -3.69 15.14
N GLU A 159 8.87 -3.31 16.35
CA GLU A 159 7.99 -2.60 17.28
C GLU A 159 7.46 -1.26 16.70
N TRP A 160 8.20 -0.63 15.78
CA TRP A 160 7.72 0.55 15.04
C TRP A 160 6.42 0.30 14.28
N ILE A 161 6.16 -0.92 13.81
CA ILE A 161 4.92 -1.28 13.12
C ILE A 161 3.70 -1.06 14.02
N SER A 162 3.83 -1.26 15.33
CA SER A 162 2.75 -1.00 16.28
C SER A 162 2.32 0.48 16.28
N SER A 163 3.28 1.40 16.23
CA SER A 163 3.03 2.84 16.14
C SER A 163 2.63 3.30 14.75
N ILE A 164 3.20 2.69 13.70
CA ILE A 164 2.83 2.96 12.30
C ILE A 164 1.39 2.54 12.03
N ALA A 165 0.95 1.41 12.57
CA ALA A 165 -0.44 0.95 12.49
C ALA A 165 -1.41 1.97 13.11
N ALA A 166 -1.05 2.58 14.25
CA ALA A 166 -1.85 3.67 14.83
C ALA A 166 -1.86 4.95 13.97
N ALA A 167 -0.79 5.21 13.21
CA ALA A 167 -0.67 6.39 12.35
C ALA A 167 -1.36 6.23 10.97
N LEU A 168 -1.23 5.06 10.35
CA LEU A 168 -1.63 4.79 8.97
C LEU A 168 -2.83 3.83 8.85
N GLY A 169 -3.12 3.07 9.90
CA GLY A 169 -4.21 2.09 9.92
C GLY A 169 -3.71 0.65 9.99
N ASP A 170 -4.37 -0.16 10.82
CA ASP A 170 -4.02 -1.56 11.09
C ASP A 170 -4.01 -2.42 9.82
N VAL A 171 -4.94 -2.19 8.88
CA VAL A 171 -5.04 -2.98 7.64
C VAL A 171 -3.86 -2.73 6.70
N PHE A 172 -3.28 -1.53 6.74
CA PHE A 172 -2.07 -1.23 5.96
C PHE A 172 -0.84 -1.78 6.65
N ALA A 173 -0.75 -1.70 7.98
CA ALA A 173 0.34 -2.33 8.74
C ALA A 173 0.32 -3.87 8.65
N PHE A 174 -0.86 -4.47 8.48
CA PHE A 174 -1.01 -5.90 8.23
C PHE A 174 -0.33 -6.34 6.92
N SER A 175 -0.07 -5.43 5.98
CA SER A 175 0.71 -5.72 4.76
C SER A 175 2.08 -6.33 5.08
N THR A 176 2.72 -5.89 6.19
CA THR A 176 3.96 -6.53 6.66
C THR A 176 3.70 -7.96 7.14
N LEU A 177 2.64 -8.21 7.91
CA LEU A 177 2.36 -9.55 8.42
C LEU A 177 2.02 -10.54 7.30
N ILE A 178 1.25 -10.10 6.30
CA ILE A 178 0.88 -10.96 5.17
C ILE A 178 2.08 -11.23 4.27
N HIS A 179 2.96 -10.24 4.06
CA HIS A 179 4.24 -10.41 3.37
C HIS A 179 5.07 -11.54 4.02
N GLU A 180 5.33 -11.42 5.32
CA GLU A 180 6.12 -12.42 6.05
C GLU A 180 5.43 -13.79 6.13
N SER A 181 4.10 -13.81 6.09
CA SER A 181 3.33 -15.05 6.02
C SER A 181 3.40 -15.70 4.62
N GLY A 182 3.56 -14.91 3.56
CA GLY A 182 3.85 -15.40 2.21
C GLY A 182 5.19 -16.15 2.15
N HIS A 183 6.22 -15.65 2.83
CA HIS A 183 7.47 -16.40 3.01
C HIS A 183 7.24 -17.71 3.76
N ALA A 184 6.46 -17.67 4.85
CA ALA A 184 6.19 -18.86 5.66
C ALA A 184 5.42 -19.94 4.88
N ASP A 185 4.42 -19.55 4.10
CA ASP A 185 3.64 -20.46 3.26
C ASP A 185 4.53 -21.11 2.18
N SER A 186 5.34 -20.31 1.49
CA SER A 186 6.24 -20.80 0.45
C SER A 186 7.32 -21.75 1.01
N ASP A 187 7.82 -21.50 2.23
CA ASP A 187 8.72 -22.40 2.95
C ASP A 187 8.02 -23.74 3.29
N GLN A 188 6.76 -23.70 3.76
CA GLN A 188 5.98 -24.92 4.02
C GLN A 188 5.75 -25.77 2.77
N LYS A 189 5.53 -25.13 1.61
CA LYS A 189 5.38 -25.79 0.31
C LYS A 189 6.72 -26.31 -0.23
N GLY A 190 7.85 -25.86 0.33
CA GLY A 190 9.19 -26.18 -0.15
C GLY A 190 9.54 -25.49 -1.47
N GLU A 191 8.83 -24.39 -1.78
CA GLU A 191 9.00 -23.57 -2.98
C GLU A 191 10.12 -22.55 -2.80
N LEU A 192 10.36 -22.12 -1.55
CA LEU A 192 11.49 -21.26 -1.19
C LEU A 192 12.54 -22.03 -0.41
N SER A 193 13.79 -21.88 -0.86
CA SER A 193 14.96 -22.17 -0.05
C SER A 193 15.50 -20.87 0.55
N PRO A 194 16.26 -20.93 1.65
CA PRO A 194 16.96 -19.77 2.20
C PRO A 194 17.92 -19.07 1.21
N ASP A 195 18.28 -19.75 0.11
CA ASP A 195 19.21 -19.26 -0.90
C ASP A 195 18.53 -18.48 -2.03
N ALA A 196 17.24 -18.74 -2.29
CA ALA A 196 16.43 -18.09 -3.32
C ALA A 196 15.75 -16.83 -2.78
N VAL A 197 16.55 -15.88 -2.30
CA VAL A 197 16.07 -14.67 -1.62
C VAL A 197 15.26 -13.81 -2.59
N ILE A 198 15.77 -13.56 -3.80
CA ILE A 198 15.08 -12.64 -4.73
C ILE A 198 13.71 -13.19 -5.11
N LEU A 199 13.63 -14.47 -5.48
CA LEU A 199 12.36 -15.11 -5.81
C LEU A 199 11.38 -15.07 -4.62
N GLY A 200 11.88 -15.32 -3.42
CA GLY A 200 11.07 -15.25 -2.19
C GLY A 200 10.46 -13.88 -1.95
N GLU A 201 11.23 -12.82 -2.12
CA GLU A 201 10.76 -11.45 -1.95
C GLU A 201 9.78 -11.04 -3.06
N ILE A 202 9.97 -11.52 -4.30
CA ILE A 202 9.01 -11.28 -5.39
C ILE A 202 7.65 -11.88 -5.04
N VAL A 203 7.62 -13.15 -4.59
CA VAL A 203 6.38 -13.83 -4.20
C VAL A 203 5.73 -13.12 -3.00
N ALA A 204 6.52 -12.75 -1.99
CA ALA A 204 6.00 -12.05 -0.82
C ALA A 204 5.46 -10.66 -1.15
N PHE A 205 6.13 -9.87 -2.00
CA PHE A 205 5.60 -8.58 -2.47
C PHE A 205 4.39 -8.74 -3.40
N HIS A 206 4.30 -9.83 -4.15
CA HIS A 206 3.09 -10.13 -4.92
C HIS A 206 1.90 -10.35 -3.98
N VAL A 207 2.06 -11.18 -2.94
CA VAL A 207 1.04 -11.38 -1.89
C VAL A 207 0.68 -10.04 -1.22
N GLU A 208 1.67 -9.21 -0.92
CA GLU A 208 1.46 -7.88 -0.34
C GLU A 208 0.66 -6.96 -1.27
N TYR A 209 0.98 -6.95 -2.57
CA TYR A 209 0.19 -6.24 -3.58
C TYR A 209 -1.26 -6.74 -3.64
N SER A 210 -1.46 -8.06 -3.62
CA SER A 210 -2.80 -8.65 -3.69
C SER A 210 -3.62 -8.29 -2.45
N TRP A 211 -2.98 -8.21 -1.28
CA TRP A 211 -3.60 -7.67 -0.07
C TRP A 211 -3.99 -6.19 -0.22
N LEU A 212 -3.06 -5.34 -0.68
CA LEU A 212 -3.32 -3.91 -0.91
C LEU A 212 -4.47 -3.70 -1.90
N SER A 213 -4.50 -4.49 -2.97
CA SER A 213 -5.55 -4.46 -4.00
C SER A 213 -6.90 -4.95 -3.47
N LEU A 214 -6.91 -5.85 -2.49
CA LEU A 214 -8.14 -6.26 -1.81
C LEU A 214 -8.72 -5.14 -0.96
N ILE A 215 -7.87 -4.47 -0.15
CA ILE A 215 -8.33 -3.47 0.82
C ILE A 215 -8.53 -2.07 0.21
N ASP A 216 -7.83 -1.77 -0.88
CA ASP A 216 -7.89 -0.51 -1.61
C ASP A 216 -7.74 -0.75 -3.14
N PRO A 217 -8.79 -1.31 -3.80
CA PRO A 217 -8.73 -1.71 -5.21
C PRO A 217 -8.40 -0.58 -6.19
N ARG A 218 -8.58 0.67 -5.76
CA ARG A 218 -8.32 1.87 -6.59
C ARG A 218 -7.05 2.61 -6.19
N GLY A 219 -6.40 2.24 -5.09
CA GLY A 219 -5.23 2.94 -4.55
C GLY A 219 -5.53 4.34 -3.99
N GLU A 220 -6.80 4.72 -3.87
CA GLU A 220 -7.22 6.06 -3.45
C GLU A 220 -6.88 6.30 -1.97
N ARG A 221 -7.10 5.29 -1.11
CA ARG A 221 -6.78 5.38 0.33
C ARG A 221 -5.28 5.40 0.53
N LEU A 222 -4.53 4.58 -0.19
CA LEU A 222 -3.08 4.52 -0.12
C LEU A 222 -2.43 5.82 -0.61
N ALA A 223 -2.93 6.40 -1.71
CA ALA A 223 -2.48 7.71 -2.18
C ALA A 223 -2.74 8.82 -1.14
N TYR A 224 -3.93 8.83 -0.54
CA TYR A 224 -4.27 9.76 0.55
C TYR A 224 -3.35 9.57 1.77
N LEU A 225 -3.11 8.33 2.19
CA LEU A 225 -2.22 8.01 3.31
C LEU A 225 -0.80 8.48 3.06
N TYR A 226 -0.26 8.26 1.87
CA TYR A 226 1.06 8.73 1.50
C TYR A 226 1.16 10.26 1.53
N ALA A 227 0.18 10.96 0.94
CA ALA A 227 0.13 12.43 0.95
C ALA A 227 0.02 12.98 2.38
N LYS A 228 -0.82 12.36 3.23
CA LYS A 228 -0.97 12.72 4.64
C LYS A 228 0.31 12.49 5.43
N ALA A 229 0.99 11.35 5.22
CA ALA A 229 2.26 11.05 5.88
C ALA A 229 3.36 12.04 5.47
N LEU A 230 3.37 12.45 4.20
CA LEU A 230 4.30 13.47 3.69
C LEU A 230 4.07 14.83 4.35
N ASP A 231 2.82 15.28 4.40
CA ASP A 231 2.44 16.53 5.05
C ASP A 231 2.75 16.50 6.56
N GLU A 232 2.43 15.40 7.24
CA GLU A 232 2.70 15.23 8.67
C GLU A 232 4.19 15.19 9.00
N ALA A 233 5.01 14.51 8.19
CA ALA A 233 6.47 14.52 8.34
C ALA A 233 7.06 15.92 8.09
N SER A 234 6.47 16.70 7.19
CA SER A 234 6.88 18.08 6.91
C SER A 234 6.51 19.04 8.04
N ARG A 235 5.28 18.94 8.59
CA ARG A 235 4.78 19.83 9.65
C ARG A 235 5.35 19.46 11.02
N HIS A 236 5.54 18.17 11.28
CA HIS A 236 5.96 17.64 12.57
C HIS A 236 7.11 16.63 12.40
N PRO A 237 8.35 17.08 12.12
CA PRO A 237 9.47 16.17 11.90
C PRO A 237 9.75 15.31 13.15
N SER A 238 9.62 14.00 13.01
CA SER A 238 9.94 13.03 14.06
C SER A 238 10.38 11.70 13.44
N ALA A 239 11.06 10.86 14.21
CA ALA A 239 11.44 9.52 13.74
C ALA A 239 10.22 8.68 13.35
N LEU A 240 9.11 8.78 14.12
CA LEU A 240 7.88 8.06 13.79
C LEU A 240 7.30 8.54 12.45
N ASN A 241 7.24 9.86 12.22
CA ASN A 241 6.65 10.39 11.00
C ASN A 241 7.53 10.11 9.77
N ASP A 242 8.85 10.14 9.91
CA ASP A 242 9.78 9.71 8.86
C ASP A 242 9.60 8.22 8.53
N MET A 243 9.48 7.36 9.55
CA MET A 243 9.24 5.93 9.34
C MET A 243 7.87 5.64 8.72
N ALA A 244 6.81 6.33 9.17
CA ALA A 244 5.48 6.22 8.58
C ALA A 244 5.46 6.68 7.12
N LEU A 245 6.16 7.77 6.78
CA LEU A 245 6.30 8.23 5.40
C LEU A 245 7.05 7.21 4.53
N LYS A 246 8.17 6.66 5.01
CA LYS A 246 8.93 5.62 4.30
C LYS A 246 8.10 4.36 4.09
N TYR A 247 7.33 3.96 5.10
CA TYR A 247 6.45 2.80 5.02
C TYR A 247 5.30 3.02 4.03
N ALA A 248 4.59 4.15 4.13
CA ALA A 248 3.54 4.51 3.18
C ALA A 248 4.09 4.59 1.74
N GLY A 249 5.28 5.17 1.57
CA GLY A 249 5.96 5.22 0.27
C GLY A 249 6.32 3.84 -0.27
N HIS A 250 6.73 2.91 0.59
CA HIS A 250 6.97 1.52 0.22
C HIS A 250 5.71 0.81 -0.27
N LEU A 251 4.61 0.90 0.50
CA LEU A 251 3.33 0.34 0.08
C LEU A 251 2.86 0.94 -1.24
N TYR A 252 3.05 2.25 -1.45
CA TYR A 252 2.71 2.94 -2.69
C TYR A 252 3.56 2.46 -3.88
N GLU A 253 4.86 2.20 -3.67
CA GLU A 253 5.72 1.59 -4.70
C GLU A 253 5.25 0.17 -5.07
N ILE A 254 4.88 -0.67 -4.09
CA ILE A 254 4.33 -2.01 -4.34
C ILE A 254 3.03 -1.90 -5.13
N TRP A 255 2.09 -1.06 -4.71
CA TRP A 255 0.82 -0.85 -5.41
C TRP A 255 1.05 -0.46 -6.88
N GLY A 256 2.02 0.44 -7.13
CA GLY A 256 2.38 0.89 -8.48
C GLY A 256 2.98 -0.17 -9.39
N THR A 257 3.36 -1.34 -8.85
CA THR A 257 3.77 -2.49 -9.66
C THR A 257 2.59 -3.16 -10.36
N HIS A 258 1.38 -3.02 -9.82
CA HIS A 258 0.18 -3.75 -10.28
C HIS A 258 0.34 -5.28 -10.24
N GLY A 259 1.17 -5.81 -9.33
CA GLY A 259 1.46 -7.24 -9.22
C GLY A 259 2.33 -7.79 -10.35
N ASP A 260 2.86 -6.92 -11.22
CA ASP A 260 3.73 -7.32 -12.32
C ASP A 260 5.07 -7.84 -11.77
N PHE A 261 5.38 -9.10 -12.06
CA PHE A 261 6.57 -9.79 -11.53
C PHE A 261 7.88 -9.13 -11.95
N ASP A 262 7.98 -8.59 -13.17
CA ASP A 262 9.20 -7.93 -13.64
C ASP A 262 9.42 -6.60 -12.89
N LYS A 263 8.33 -5.87 -12.60
CA LYS A 263 8.40 -4.64 -11.78
C LYS A 263 8.71 -4.94 -10.32
N LEU A 264 8.14 -6.01 -9.78
CA LEU A 264 8.43 -6.49 -8.42
C LEU A 264 9.90 -6.90 -8.30
N GLU A 265 10.44 -7.65 -9.28
CA GLU A 265 11.86 -7.98 -9.31
C GLU A 265 12.74 -6.73 -9.35
N ALA A 266 12.38 -5.75 -10.19
CA ALA A 266 13.09 -4.47 -10.25
C ALA A 266 13.05 -3.72 -8.91
N LEU A 267 11.91 -3.76 -8.20
CA LEU A 267 11.76 -3.19 -6.87
C LEU A 267 12.62 -3.91 -5.83
N VAL A 268 12.60 -5.24 -5.80
CA VAL A 268 13.45 -6.09 -4.93
C VAL A 268 14.93 -5.74 -5.13
N LYS A 269 15.39 -5.68 -6.39
CA LYS A 269 16.78 -5.32 -6.69
C LYS A 269 17.11 -3.88 -6.29
N LYS A 270 16.20 -2.92 -6.53
CA LYS A 270 16.34 -1.52 -6.10
C LYS A 270 16.52 -1.40 -4.59
N ARG A 271 15.88 -2.28 -3.82
CA ARG A 271 15.97 -2.36 -2.34
C ARG A 271 17.22 -3.10 -1.85
N GLY A 272 18.13 -3.47 -2.75
CA GLY A 272 19.44 -4.02 -2.41
C GLY A 272 19.43 -5.50 -2.00
N TYR A 273 18.34 -6.23 -2.26
CA TYR A 273 18.32 -7.67 -2.06
C TYR A 273 19.24 -8.35 -3.06
N THR A 274 20.01 -9.31 -2.55
CA THR A 274 20.95 -10.12 -3.32
C THR A 274 20.72 -11.59 -2.98
N GLU A 275 20.90 -12.47 -3.95
CA GLU A 275 20.90 -13.91 -3.67
C GLU A 275 21.96 -14.25 -2.63
N ARG A 276 21.67 -15.25 -1.79
CA ARG A 276 22.68 -15.74 -0.86
C ARG A 276 23.65 -16.65 -1.59
N PRO A 277 24.94 -16.61 -1.24
CA PRO A 277 25.84 -17.68 -1.62
C PRO A 277 25.29 -18.98 -1.01
N ALA A 278 25.20 -20.04 -1.81
CA ALA A 278 24.67 -21.36 -1.42
C ALA A 278 25.38 -22.05 -0.23
N SER A 279 26.35 -21.38 0.40
CA SER A 279 27.16 -21.85 1.51
C SER A 279 27.02 -21.01 2.79
N SER A 280 26.09 -20.06 2.88
CA SER A 280 25.99 -19.15 4.04
C SER A 280 24.83 -19.56 4.96
N PRO A 281 25.09 -20.20 6.12
CA PRO A 281 24.03 -20.61 7.02
C PRO A 281 23.49 -19.41 7.82
N ASN A 282 22.17 -19.22 7.79
CA ASN A 282 21.38 -18.54 8.82
C ASN A 282 21.75 -17.10 9.22
N GLN A 283 21.99 -16.20 8.25
CA GLN A 283 21.85 -14.76 8.52
C GLN A 283 20.72 -14.20 7.65
N ALA A 284 19.73 -13.56 8.29
CA ALA A 284 18.76 -12.74 7.58
C ALA A 284 19.54 -11.74 6.71
N ALA A 285 19.15 -11.62 5.42
CA ALA A 285 19.78 -10.64 4.56
C ALA A 285 19.52 -9.26 5.16
N PRO A 286 20.55 -8.46 5.49
CA PRO A 286 20.30 -7.11 5.96
C PRO A 286 19.72 -6.31 4.78
N VAL A 287 18.44 -5.97 4.86
CA VAL A 287 17.78 -5.04 3.95
C VAL A 287 18.48 -3.69 4.08
N ARG A 288 19.17 -3.23 3.04
CA ARG A 288 19.75 -1.88 3.01
C ARG A 288 18.75 -0.96 2.31
N ASN A 289 18.15 -0.05 3.07
CA ASN A 289 17.49 1.14 2.51
C ASN A 289 18.54 2.09 1.93
#